data_AF-A0AAV2MZC8-F1
#
_entry.id   AF-A0AAV2MZC8-F1
#
_cell.length_a   1.000
_cell.length_b   1.000
_cell.length_c   1.000
_cell.angle_alpha   90.00
_cell.angle_beta   90.00
_cell.angle_gamma   90.00
#
_symmetry.space_group_name_H-M   'P 1'
#
loop_
_entity.id
_entity.type
_entity.pdbx_description
1 polymer ?
#
loop_
_entity_poly.entity_id
_entity_poly.type
_entity_poly.pdbx_seq_one_letter_code
_entity_poly.pdbx_strand_id
1 'polypeptide(L)'
;MAQSVQITTHKRKRASIKAACTRIKIFVDKDSITQLTPALIANLEERKEKLSSYWSDYNSMQFEIESLCDEEGDDRISFEEMFFDLTANLRLDFGV
;
A
#
# COMPACT_ATOMS: atom_id res chain seq x y z
N MET A 1 -1.85 -13.09 -26.49
CA MET A 1 -0.40 -12.75 -26.48
C MET A 1 -0.17 -11.34 -25.91
N ALA A 2 -0.70 -10.26 -26.52
CA ALA A 2 -0.48 -8.90 -26.00
C ALA A 2 -1.16 -8.64 -24.63
N GLN A 3 -2.42 -9.04 -24.47
CA GLN A 3 -3.16 -8.86 -23.21
C GLN A 3 -2.55 -9.66 -22.04
N SER A 4 -2.14 -10.91 -22.28
CA SER A 4 -1.49 -11.75 -21.26
C SER A 4 -0.17 -11.16 -20.76
N VAL A 5 0.60 -10.51 -21.63
CA VAL A 5 1.85 -9.80 -21.25
C VAL A 5 1.54 -8.53 -20.44
N GLN A 6 0.50 -7.78 -20.82
CA GLN A 6 0.05 -6.61 -20.06
C GLN A 6 -0.40 -7.01 -18.65
N ILE A 7 -1.29 -7.99 -18.52
CA ILE A 7 -1.76 -8.50 -17.21
C ILE A 7 -0.57 -8.92 -16.34
N THR A 8 0.38 -9.68 -16.90
CA THR A 8 1.60 -10.10 -16.17
C THR A 8 2.42 -8.89 -15.69
N THR A 9 2.51 -7.84 -16.51
CA THR A 9 3.22 -6.61 -16.18
C THR A 9 2.53 -5.85 -15.05
N HIS A 10 1.20 -5.70 -15.12
CA HIS A 10 0.42 -5.06 -14.05
C HIS A 10 0.51 -5.85 -12.75
N LYS A 11 0.38 -7.19 -12.79
CA LYS A 11 0.55 -8.07 -11.62
C LYS A 11 1.93 -7.89 -10.96
N ARG A 12 3.00 -7.77 -11.75
CA ARG A 12 4.34 -7.51 -11.21
C ARG A 12 4.44 -6.14 -10.53
N LYS A 13 3.89 -5.10 -11.14
CA LYS A 13 3.88 -3.75 -10.54
C LYS A 13 3.04 -3.72 -9.25
N ARG A 14 1.86 -4.35 -9.28
CA ARG A 14 0.99 -4.57 -8.11
C ARG A 14 1.75 -5.22 -6.96
N ALA A 15 2.49 -6.30 -7.22
CA ALA A 15 3.30 -6.98 -6.21
C ALA A 15 4.37 -6.07 -5.59
N SER A 16 5.03 -5.23 -6.39
CA SER A 16 6.02 -4.27 -5.89
C SER A 16 5.39 -3.20 -4.97
N ILE A 17 4.17 -2.74 -5.30
CA ILE A 17 3.42 -1.80 -4.46
C ILE A 17 3.04 -2.47 -3.13
N LYS A 18 2.48 -3.68 -3.16
CA LYS A 18 2.14 -4.46 -1.95
C LYS A 18 3.35 -4.61 -1.04
N ALA A 19 4.51 -4.98 -1.60
CA ALA A 19 5.75 -5.09 -0.84
C ALA A 19 6.21 -3.75 -0.24
N ALA A 20 5.98 -2.63 -0.91
CA ALA A 20 6.28 -1.30 -0.37
C ALA A 20 5.37 -0.96 0.82
N CYS A 21 4.06 -1.19 0.71
CA CYS A 21 3.12 -1.04 1.81
C CYS A 21 3.49 -1.94 3.00
N THR A 22 3.89 -3.20 2.75
CA THR A 22 4.37 -4.11 3.82
C THR A 22 5.59 -3.55 4.56
N ARG A 23 6.55 -2.91 3.86
CA ARG A 23 7.71 -2.29 4.52
C ARG A 23 7.32 -1.08 5.38
N ILE A 24 6.32 -0.31 4.94
CA ILE A 24 5.77 0.79 5.75
C ILE A 24 5.08 0.21 6.98
N LYS A 25 4.26 -0.83 6.81
CA LYS A 25 3.62 -1.54 7.92
C LYS A 25 4.63 -2.07 8.94
N ILE A 26 5.69 -2.76 8.51
CA ILE A 26 6.75 -3.24 9.41
C ILE A 26 7.42 -2.06 10.15
N PHE A 27 7.53 -0.89 9.53
CA PHE A 27 8.10 0.28 10.19
C PHE A 27 7.17 0.83 11.28
N VAL A 28 5.87 0.90 11.02
CA VAL A 28 4.85 1.44 11.93
C VAL A 28 4.54 0.44 13.06
N ASP A 29 4.40 -0.84 12.72
CA ASP A 29 4.09 -1.93 13.67
C ASP A 29 5.27 -2.30 14.57
N LYS A 30 6.49 -1.81 14.28
CA LYS A 30 7.61 -2.01 15.20
C LYS A 30 7.23 -1.37 16.54
N ASP A 31 7.38 -2.12 17.63
CA ASP A 31 7.24 -1.72 19.06
C ASP A 31 8.15 -0.53 19.49
N SER A 32 8.63 0.26 18.54
CA SER A 32 9.73 1.22 18.64
C SER A 32 9.26 2.67 18.68
N ILE A 33 7.99 2.97 18.39
CA ILE A 33 7.45 4.33 18.54
C ILE A 33 6.98 4.50 19.98
N THR A 34 7.92 4.40 20.92
CA THR A 34 7.67 4.75 22.33
C THR A 34 7.80 6.25 22.56
N GLN A 35 8.48 6.96 21.65
CA GLN A 35 8.69 8.41 21.72
C GLN A 35 8.69 9.03 20.32
N LEU A 36 7.81 10.01 20.12
CA LEU A 36 7.73 10.79 18.89
C LEU A 36 8.86 11.83 18.85
N THR A 37 9.90 11.55 18.08
CA THR A 37 10.95 12.52 17.76
C THR A 37 10.60 13.30 16.48
N PRO A 38 11.09 14.53 16.28
CA PRO A 38 10.85 15.26 15.04
C PRO A 38 11.29 14.50 13.78
N ALA A 39 12.40 13.76 13.85
CA ALA A 39 12.87 12.93 12.74
C ALA A 39 11.92 11.76 12.43
N LEU A 40 11.32 11.16 13.47
CA LEU A 40 10.33 10.11 13.30
C LEU A 40 9.03 10.66 12.70
N ILE A 41 8.57 11.81 13.18
CA ILE A 41 7.39 12.51 12.63
C ILE A 41 7.57 12.78 11.14
N ALA A 42 8.67 13.43 10.74
CA ALA A 42 8.95 13.71 9.33
C ALA A 42 9.00 12.42 8.48
N ASN A 43 9.55 11.34 9.04
CA ASN A 43 9.65 10.05 8.36
C ASN A 43 8.29 9.35 8.18
N LEU A 44 7.39 9.49 9.16
CA LEU A 44 6.01 9.01 9.11
C LEU A 44 5.17 9.83 8.12
N GLU A 45 5.35 11.15 8.06
CA GLU A 45 4.71 12.04 7.09
C GLU A 45 5.08 11.65 5.64
N GLU A 46 6.38 11.48 5.37
CA GLU A 46 6.90 11.00 4.09
C GLU A 46 6.31 9.65 3.67
N ARG A 47 6.15 8.73 4.64
CA ARG A 47 5.54 7.42 4.39
C ARG A 47 4.06 7.52 4.10
N LYS A 48 3.34 8.40 4.81
CA LYS A 48 1.91 8.66 4.59
C LYS A 48 1.63 9.26 3.20
N GLU A 49 2.49 10.18 2.75
CA GLU A 49 2.39 10.73 1.38
C GLU A 49 2.60 9.63 0.34
N LYS A 50 3.68 8.84 0.47
CA LYS A 50 3.94 7.71 -0.43
C LYS A 50 2.84 6.67 -0.42
N LEU A 51 2.27 6.37 0.74
CA LEU A 51 1.16 5.44 0.90
C LEU A 51 -0.07 5.90 0.07
N SER A 52 -0.37 7.19 0.06
CA SER A 52 -1.46 7.75 -0.76
C SER A 52 -1.20 7.57 -2.27
N SER A 53 0.05 7.76 -2.73
CA SER A 53 0.42 7.47 -4.12
C SER A 53 0.26 5.99 -4.46
N TYR A 54 0.70 5.11 -3.56
CA TYR A 54 0.59 3.66 -3.74
C TYR A 54 -0.86 3.17 -3.86
N TRP A 55 -1.80 3.78 -3.13
CA TRP A 55 -3.23 3.52 -3.31
C TRP A 55 -3.69 3.80 -4.73
N SER A 56 -3.39 5.00 -5.24
CA SER A 56 -3.80 5.41 -6.58
C SER A 56 -3.21 4.49 -7.65
N ASP A 57 -1.92 4.20 -7.55
CA ASP A 57 -1.20 3.32 -8.49
C ASP A 57 -1.74 1.89 -8.46
N TYR A 58 -1.96 1.35 -7.25
CA TYR A 58 -2.56 0.03 -7.08
C TYR A 58 -3.95 -0.02 -7.71
N ASN A 59 -4.82 0.94 -7.37
CA ASN A 59 -6.20 0.95 -7.81
C ASN A 59 -6.31 1.01 -9.34
N SER A 60 -5.47 1.83 -9.98
CA SER A 60 -5.38 1.90 -11.44
C SER A 60 -4.97 0.56 -12.06
N MET A 61 -3.89 -0.05 -11.56
CA MET A 61 -3.41 -1.33 -12.08
C MET A 61 -4.38 -2.48 -11.82
N GLN A 62 -5.01 -2.51 -10.64
CA GLN A 62 -5.96 -3.54 -10.25
C GLN A 62 -7.23 -3.43 -11.09
N PHE A 63 -7.71 -2.22 -11.36
CA PHE A 63 -8.83 -1.99 -12.28
C PHE A 63 -8.53 -2.50 -13.70
N GLU A 64 -7.34 -2.20 -14.23
CA GLU A 64 -6.92 -2.72 -15.54
C GLU A 64 -6.85 -4.26 -15.54
N ILE A 65 -6.34 -4.88 -14.47
CA ILE A 65 -6.31 -6.34 -14.33
C ILE A 65 -7.73 -6.92 -14.31
N GLU A 66 -8.62 -6.38 -13.48
CA GLU A 66 -10.01 -6.84 -13.33
C GLU A 66 -10.79 -6.68 -14.63
N SER A 67 -10.54 -5.62 -15.40
CA SER A 67 -11.14 -5.43 -16.73
C SER A 67 -10.73 -6.47 -17.77
N LEU A 68 -9.64 -7.19 -17.51
CA LEU A 68 -9.07 -8.21 -18.41
C LEU A 68 -9.15 -9.63 -17.82
N CYS A 69 -9.47 -9.79 -16.54
CA CYS A 69 -9.41 -11.04 -15.80
C CYS A 69 -10.34 -10.99 -14.56
N ASP A 70 -11.47 -11.69 -14.65
CA ASP A 70 -12.52 -11.66 -13.61
C ASP A 70 -12.14 -12.38 -12.30
N GLU A 71 -11.09 -13.21 -12.28
CA GLU A 71 -10.68 -14.04 -11.13
C GLU A 71 -9.83 -13.29 -10.09
N GLU A 72 -9.60 -11.98 -10.24
CA GLU A 72 -8.60 -11.22 -9.45
C GLU A 72 -9.17 -10.34 -8.33
N GLY A 73 -10.49 -10.37 -8.10
CA GLY A 73 -11.16 -9.51 -7.11
C GLY A 73 -10.69 -9.70 -5.66
N ASP A 74 -10.22 -10.89 -5.29
CA ASP A 74 -9.74 -11.19 -3.93
C ASP A 74 -8.46 -10.40 -3.56
N ASP A 75 -7.63 -10.04 -4.55
CA ASP A 75 -6.42 -9.25 -4.31
C ASP A 75 -6.78 -7.85 -3.82
N ARG A 76 -7.85 -7.26 -4.38
CA ARG A 76 -8.37 -5.94 -4.00
C ARG A 76 -8.80 -5.93 -2.55
N ILE A 77 -9.67 -6.87 -2.15
CA ILE A 77 -10.18 -6.96 -0.77
C ILE A 77 -9.01 -7.04 0.21
N SER A 78 -8.07 -7.95 -0.05
CA SER A 78 -6.90 -8.14 0.81
C SER A 78 -6.00 -6.91 0.89
N PHE A 79 -5.85 -6.16 -0.21
CA PHE A 79 -5.05 -4.94 -0.22
C PHE A 79 -5.75 -3.79 0.50
N GLU A 80 -7.05 -3.62 0.30
CA GLU A 80 -7.84 -2.55 0.92
C GLU A 80 -7.85 -2.67 2.45
N GLU A 81 -8.09 -3.88 2.98
CA GLU A 81 -8.02 -4.15 4.43
C GLU A 81 -6.65 -3.77 5.01
N MET A 82 -5.57 -4.28 4.41
CA MET A 82 -4.20 -3.97 4.83
C MET A 82 -3.89 -2.47 4.75
N PHE A 83 -4.36 -1.81 3.69
CA PHE A 83 -4.13 -0.38 3.46
C PHE A 83 -4.87 0.49 4.49
N PHE A 84 -6.13 0.17 4.78
CA PHE A 84 -6.93 0.89 5.75
C PHE A 84 -6.38 0.72 7.16
N ASP A 85 -6.00 -0.49 7.55
CA ASP A 85 -5.34 -0.75 8.83
C ASP A 85 -4.05 0.06 8.96
N LEU A 86 -3.20 0.03 7.94
CA LEU A 86 -1.94 0.79 7.95
C LEU A 86 -2.18 2.31 8.04
N THR A 87 -3.16 2.81 7.30
CA THR A 87 -3.50 4.24 7.31
C THR A 87 -4.08 4.66 8.66
N ALA A 88 -4.86 3.80 9.31
CA ALA A 88 -5.40 4.04 10.65
C ALA A 88 -4.28 4.11 11.69
N ASN A 89 -3.34 3.15 11.67
CA ASN A 89 -2.19 3.16 12.58
C ASN A 89 -1.34 4.42 12.41
N LEU A 90 -1.07 4.82 11.17
CA LEU A 90 -0.34 6.06 10.87
C LEU A 90 -1.07 7.33 11.32
N ARG A 91 -2.39 7.32 11.53
CA ARG A 91 -3.15 8.48 12.01
C ARG A 91 -3.16 8.57 13.54
N LEU A 92 -3.18 7.42 14.23
CA LEU A 92 -3.18 7.38 15.69
C LEU A 92 -1.86 7.88 16.28
N ASP A 93 -0.72 7.66 15.61
CA ASP A 93 0.59 8.16 16.05
C ASP A 93 0.74 9.70 16.02
N PHE A 94 -0.16 10.42 15.33
CA PHE A 94 -0.19 11.90 15.32
C PHE A 94 -1.30 12.49 16.19
N GLY A 95 -2.04 11.66 16.92
CA GLY A 95 -3.12 12.09 17.80
C GLY A 95 -2.62 12.41 19.21
N VAL A 96 -2.22 13.67 19.41
CA VAL A 96 -2.17 14.42 20.70
C VAL A 96 -1.56 13.70 21.91
#